data_AF-A0A838HB79-F1
#
_entry.id   AF-A0A838HB79-F1
#
_cell.length_a   1.000
_cell.length_b   1.000
_cell.length_c   1.000
_cell.angle_alpha   90.00
_cell.angle_beta   90.00
_cell.angle_gamma   90.00
#
_symmetry.space_group_name_H-M   'P 1'
#
loop_
_entity.id
_entity.type
_entity.pdbx_description
1 polymer ?
#
loop_
_entity_poly.entity_id
_entity_poly.type
_entity_poly.pdbx_seq_one_letter_code
_entity_poly.pdbx_strand_id
1 'polypeptide(L)' 'LRFHDLRHTGAVLAASTGATLAELMGRLGHSTPTAALRYQHAAQGRDMAIAKALSVLADGAL' A
#
# COMPACT_ATOMS: atom_id res chain seq x y z
N LEU A 1 -8.63 -21.17 7.96
CA LEU A 1 -8.67 -19.70 7.92
C LEU A 1 -9.27 -19.17 9.21
N ARG A 2 -8.56 -18.27 9.88
CA ARG A 2 -9.02 -17.51 11.05
C ARG A 2 -9.28 -16.06 10.62
N PHE A 3 -10.06 -15.31 11.41
CA PHE A 3 -10.27 -13.88 11.16
C PHE A 3 -8.96 -13.08 11.07
N HIS A 4 -7.93 -13.51 11.81
CA HIS A 4 -6.61 -12.92 11.75
C HIS A 4 -5.97 -13.04 10.35
N ASP A 5 -6.15 -14.17 9.68
CA ASP A 5 -5.62 -14.40 8.34
C ASP A 5 -6.29 -13.44 7.34
N LEU A 6 -7.62 -13.28 7.42
CA LEU A 6 -8.37 -12.36 6.56
C LEU A 6 -7.97 -10.90 6.79
N ARG A 7 -7.76 -10.50 8.05
CA ARG A 7 -7.25 -9.16 8.39
C ARG A 7 -5.86 -8.94 7.78
N HIS A 8 -4.98 -9.93 7.86
CA HIS A 8 -3.65 -9.85 7.27
C HIS A 8 -3.72 -9.70 5.74
N THR A 9 -4.52 -10.53 5.07
CA THR A 9 -4.75 -10.43 3.62
C THR A 9 -5.31 -9.07 3.22
N GLY A 10 -6.31 -8.57 3.95
CA GLY A 10 -6.90 -7.25 3.69
C GLY A 10 -5.89 -6.10 3.85
N ALA A 11 -4.97 -6.21 4.81
CA ALA A 11 -3.88 -5.27 5.03
C ALA A 11 -2.85 -5.27 3.88
N VAL A 12 -2.43 -6.46 3.43
CA VAL A 12 -1.53 -6.62 2.27
C VAL A 12 -2.18 -6.04 1.01
N LEU A 13 -3.46 -6.33 0.77
CA LEU A 13 -4.17 -5.80 -0.39
C LEU A 13 -4.25 -4.27 -0.38
N ALA A 14 -4.57 -3.64 0.75
CA ALA A 14 -4.56 -2.16 0.83
C ALA A 14 -3.17 -1.56 0.62
N ALA A 15 -2.11 -2.18 1.16
CA ALA A 15 -0.76 -1.70 0.90
C ALA A 15 -0.43 -1.79 -0.61
N SER A 16 -0.84 -2.88 -1.26
CA SER A 16 -0.63 -3.08 -2.71
C SER A 16 -1.37 -2.06 -3.59
N THR A 17 -2.47 -1.45 -3.11
CA THR A 17 -3.16 -0.36 -3.83
C THR A 17 -2.46 0.99 -3.68
N GLY A 18 -1.39 1.08 -2.89
CA GLY A 18 -0.64 2.29 -2.64
C GLY A 18 -1.22 3.15 -1.53
N ALA A 19 -1.98 2.53 -0.61
CA ALA A 19 -2.39 3.22 0.60
C ALA A 19 -1.17 3.80 1.33
N THR A 20 -1.31 5.05 1.74
CA THR A 20 -0.32 5.72 2.58
C THR A 20 -0.21 5.03 3.93
N LEU A 21 0.88 5.29 4.64
CA LEU A 21 1.08 4.79 6.00
C LEU A 21 -0.07 5.20 6.94
N ALA A 22 -0.57 6.43 6.82
CA ALA A 22 -1.68 6.94 7.62
C ALA A 22 -3.00 6.22 7.33
N GLU A 23 -3.32 5.99 6.04
CA GLU A 23 -4.51 5.23 5.64
C GLU A 23 -4.44 3.77 6.12
N LEU A 24 -3.27 3.13 6.03
CA LEU A 24 -3.06 1.79 6.57
C LEU A 24 -3.24 1.75 8.09
N MET A 25 -2.68 2.72 8.81
CA MET A 25 -2.84 2.81 10.26
C MET A 25 -4.31 2.99 10.65
N GLY A 26 -5.04 3.90 9.99
CA GLY A 26 -6.47 4.13 10.23
C GLY A 26 -7.31 2.89 9.92
N ARG A 27 -7.09 2.26 8.77
CA ARG A 27 -7.85 1.07 8.34
C ARG A 27 -7.60 -0.14 9.24
N LEU A 28 -6.40 -0.27 9.80
CA LEU A 28 -6.02 -1.39 10.65
C LEU A 28 -6.18 -1.08 12.15
N GLY A 29 -6.39 0.18 12.54
CA GLY A 29 -6.38 0.60 13.94
C GLY A 29 -5.01 0.43 14.60
N HIS A 30 -3.92 0.59 13.83
CA HIS A 30 -2.56 0.56 14.40
C HIS A 30 -2.21 1.91 15.00
N SER A 31 -1.83 1.93 16.27
CA SER A 31 -1.34 3.12 16.97
C SER A 31 0.11 3.46 16.64
N THR A 32 0.87 2.51 16.09
CA THR A 32 2.29 2.70 15.77
C THR A 32 2.58 2.50 14.28
N PRO A 33 3.48 3.32 13.70
CA PRO A 33 3.96 3.14 12.32
C PRO A 33 4.54 1.74 12.07
N THR A 34 5.31 1.21 13.03
CA THR A 34 5.99 -0.08 12.91
C THR A 34 5.04 -1.23 12.59
N ALA A 35 3.84 -1.23 13.18
CA ALA A 35 2.83 -2.25 12.91
C ALA A 35 2.27 -2.17 11.48
N ALA A 36 2.10 -0.96 10.93
CA ALA A 36 1.63 -0.75 9.57
C ALA A 36 2.72 -0.98 8.51
N LEU A 37 3.97 -0.61 8.81
CA LEU A 37 5.13 -0.83 7.93
C LEU A 37 5.36 -2.31 7.60
N ARG A 38 4.93 -3.23 8.47
CA ARG A 38 4.98 -4.66 8.20
C ARG A 38 4.22 -5.06 6.92
N TYR A 39 3.27 -4.26 6.46
CA TYR A 39 2.48 -4.53 5.25
C TYR A 39 2.98 -3.78 4.00
N GLN A 40 3.79 -2.73 4.16
CA GLN A 40 4.29 -1.93 3.03
C GLN A 40 5.28 -2.67 2.13
N HIS A 41 5.79 -3.84 2.53
CA HIS A 41 6.54 -4.71 1.63
C HIS A 41 5.73 -5.09 0.37
N ALA A 42 4.40 -5.11 0.46
CA ALA A 42 3.51 -5.35 -0.69
C ALA A 42 3.58 -4.25 -1.77
N ALA A 43 4.14 -3.09 -1.43
CA ALA A 43 4.39 -2.00 -2.36
C ALA A 43 5.83 -2.02 -2.94
N GLN A 44 6.67 -3.00 -2.59
CA GLN A 44 7.99 -3.16 -3.22
C GLN A 44 7.81 -3.34 -4.73
N GLY A 45 8.53 -2.54 -5.53
CA GLY A 45 8.41 -2.53 -6.99
C GLY A 45 7.37 -1.56 -7.55
N ARG A 46 6.60 -0.86 -6.70
CA ARG A 46 5.65 0.17 -7.14
C ARG A 46 6.34 1.39 -7.78
N ASP A 47 7.64 1.55 -7.57
CA ASP A 47 8.47 2.57 -8.21
C ASP A 47 8.39 2.51 -9.74
N MET A 48 8.29 1.31 -10.34
CA MET A 48 8.12 1.18 -11.79
C MET A 48 6.76 1.69 -12.27
N ALA A 49 5.69 1.43 -11.50
CA ALA A 49 4.37 1.92 -11.83
C ALA A 49 4.28 3.44 -11.69
N ILE A 50 4.93 4.00 -10.66
CA ILE A 50 5.08 5.44 -10.47
C ILE A 50 5.86 6.04 -11.64
N ALA A 51 7.01 5.48 -12.00
CA ALA A 51 7.81 5.94 -13.11
C ALA A 51 7.02 5.94 -14.43
N LYS A 52 6.28 4.86 -14.72
CA LYS A 52 5.41 4.79 -15.90
C LYS A 52 4.33 5.87 -15.91
N ALA A 53 3.68 6.12 -14.76
CA ALA A 53 2.67 7.17 -14.65
C ALA A 53 3.27 8.57 -14.84
N LEU A 54 4.47 8.80 -14.31
CA LEU A 54 5.22 10.04 -14.51
C LEU A 54 5.63 10.25 -15.98
N SER A 55 6.01 9.18 -16.69
CA SER A 55 6.27 9.27 -18.14
C SER A 55 5.03 9.70 -18.92
N VAL A 56 3.86 9.10 -18.65
CA VAL A 56 2.59 9.49 -19.30
C VAL A 56 2.25 10.97 -19.05
N LEU A 57 2.45 11.44 -17.83
CA LEU A 57 2.28 12.85 -17.45
C LEU A 57 3.23 13.78 -18.22
N ALA A 58 4.51 13.38 -18.33
CA ALA A 58 5.53 14.17 -19.04
C ALA A 58 5.29 14.23 -20.55
N ASP A 59 4.77 13.15 -21.14
CA ASP A 59 4.44 13.06 -22.57
C ASP A 59 3.15 13.81 -22.94
N GLY A 60 2.45 14.40 -21.95
CA GLY A 60 1.23 15.20 -22.18
C GLY A 60 0.01 14.39 -22.61
N ALA A 61 -0.01 13.09 -22.32
CA ALA A 61 -1.03 12.14 -22.78
C ALA A 61 -2.24 12.01 -21.82
N LEU A 62 -2.60 13.07 -21.09
CA LEU A 62 -3.75 13.12 -20.18
C LEU A 62 -4.81 14.13 -20.61
#